data_AF-A0AAV7H9C6-F1
#
_entry.id   AF-A0AAV7H9C6-F1
#
_cell.length_a   1.000
_cell.length_b   1.000
_cell.length_c   1.000
_cell.angle_alpha   90.00
_cell.angle_beta   90.00
_cell.angle_gamma   90.00
#
_symmetry.space_group_name_H-M   'P 1'
#
loop_
_entity.id
_entity.type
_entity.pdbx_description
1 polymer ?
#
loop_
_entity_poly.entity_id
_entity_poly.type
_entity_poly.pdbx_seq_one_letter_code
_entity_poly.pdbx_strand_id
1 'polypeptide(L)'
;MKKTRKDQSGISSLPPELLEEILLEALAASPTPIKDIRYFRETCKDFHATCSSKRVGKYMNVEDWIMYWQDKQGYLGFLQSCAESENVNALFLLGLEEMFNLRRFDIGLHHLQLAASQGHILSKYIRGLSLFHDESTRLHAIDLLNEVSNNTHQCRKLASQIFSKMIWQKWPSLPFIRCEDLSCGTSALEEDNQWLHEEQVKRRFCSDLCKWAHEYKMFVNMRYLSVC
;
A
#
# COMPACT_ATOMS: atom_id res chain seq x y z
N MET A 1 -46.98 40.02 2.17
CA MET A 1 -46.24 38.73 2.25
C MET A 1 -44.74 39.04 2.20
N LYS A 2 -44.02 38.92 3.32
CA LYS A 2 -42.56 39.08 3.36
C LYS A 2 -41.93 37.79 2.83
N LYS A 3 -41.23 37.84 1.69
CA LYS A 3 -40.31 36.78 1.27
C LYS A 3 -39.18 36.73 2.30
N THR A 4 -39.18 35.69 3.14
CA THR A 4 -38.02 35.32 3.95
C THR A 4 -36.87 35.04 3.00
N ARG A 5 -35.86 35.92 2.99
CA ARG A 5 -34.55 35.61 2.42
C ARG A 5 -34.08 34.35 3.15
N LYS A 6 -33.99 33.24 2.42
CA LYS A 6 -33.33 32.04 2.90
C LYS A 6 -31.88 32.45 3.12
N ASP A 7 -31.47 32.53 4.38
CA ASP A 7 -30.11 32.87 4.76
C ASP A 7 -29.23 31.77 4.14
N GLN A 8 -28.63 32.06 2.98
CA GLN A 8 -27.67 31.16 2.36
C GLN A 8 -26.46 31.20 3.29
N SER A 9 -26.19 30.10 3.98
CA SER A 9 -24.95 29.97 4.73
C SER A 9 -23.78 30.28 3.79
N GLY A 10 -22.75 30.99 4.26
CA GLY A 10 -21.64 31.39 3.39
C GLY A 10 -21.03 30.23 2.59
N ILE A 11 -21.07 29.02 3.16
CA ILE A 11 -20.67 27.75 2.53
C ILE A 11 -21.50 27.45 1.27
N SER A 12 -22.82 27.62 1.32
CA SER A 12 -23.72 27.37 0.18
C SER A 12 -23.59 28.36 -0.98
N SER A 13 -22.75 29.39 -0.82
CA SER A 13 -22.38 30.34 -1.88
C SER A 13 -21.05 30.02 -2.57
N LEU A 14 -20.29 29.06 -2.05
CA LEU A 14 -19.00 28.67 -2.62
C LEU A 14 -19.19 27.76 -3.84
N PRO A 15 -18.35 27.90 -4.89
CA PRO A 15 -18.25 26.93 -5.97
C PRO A 15 -17.93 25.51 -5.43
N PRO A 16 -18.53 24.46 -6.02
CA PRO A 16 -18.28 23.07 -5.62
C PRO A 16 -16.79 22.70 -5.57
N GLU A 17 -16.00 23.22 -6.51
CA GLU A 17 -14.56 22.94 -6.61
C GLU A 17 -13.78 23.52 -5.42
N LEU A 18 -14.14 24.74 -4.99
CA LEU A 18 -13.53 25.35 -3.81
C LEU A 18 -13.93 24.63 -2.52
N LEU A 19 -15.16 24.09 -2.46
CA LEU A 19 -15.58 23.24 -1.34
C LEU A 19 -14.79 21.93 -1.30
N GLU A 20 -14.53 21.30 -2.45
CA GLU A 20 -13.69 20.10 -2.54
C GLU A 20 -12.26 20.39 -2.08
N GLU A 21 -11.67 21.52 -2.49
CA GLU A 21 -10.32 21.91 -2.09
C GLU A 21 -10.23 22.16 -0.59
N ILE A 22 -11.14 22.96 -0.02
CA ILE A 22 -11.20 23.22 1.44
C ILE A 22 -11.34 21.90 2.20
N LEU A 23 -12.21 21.00 1.73
CA LEU A 23 -12.42 19.71 2.38
C LEU A 23 -11.16 18.85 2.31
N LEU A 24 -10.51 18.76 1.16
CA LEU A 24 -9.27 17.99 1.00
C LEU A 24 -8.14 18.52 1.87
N GLU A 25 -7.97 19.85 1.95
CA GLU A 25 -6.97 20.47 2.82
C GLU A 25 -7.27 20.20 4.29
N ALA A 26 -8.53 20.33 4.71
CA ALA A 26 -8.95 20.03 6.08
C ALA A 26 -8.71 18.55 6.45
N LEU A 27 -9.03 17.62 5.55
CA LEU A 27 -8.83 16.19 5.75
C LEU A 27 -7.34 15.81 5.72
N ALA A 28 -6.53 16.46 4.89
CA ALA A 28 -5.09 16.24 4.84
C ALA A 28 -4.37 16.69 6.13
N ALA A 29 -4.84 17.78 6.76
CA ALA A 29 -4.34 18.25 8.04
C ALA A 29 -4.90 17.48 9.25
N SER A 30 -5.94 16.66 9.04
CA SER A 30 -6.63 15.95 10.11
C SER A 30 -5.85 14.72 10.59
N PRO A 31 -5.74 14.51 11.91
CA PRO A 31 -5.25 13.25 12.47
C PRO A 31 -6.27 12.11 12.37
N THR A 32 -7.54 12.40 12.06
CA THR A 32 -8.66 11.43 12.00
C THR A 32 -9.52 11.62 10.76
N PRO A 33 -8.95 11.58 9.54
CA PRO A 33 -9.64 11.98 8.31
C PRO A 33 -10.93 11.18 8.07
N ILE A 34 -10.93 9.87 8.36
CA ILE A 34 -12.11 9.01 8.15
C ILE A 34 -13.27 9.35 9.11
N LYS A 35 -12.97 9.85 10.32
CA LYS A 35 -14.01 10.34 11.24
C LYS A 35 -14.49 11.71 10.80
N ASP A 36 -13.56 12.59 10.42
CA ASP A 36 -13.86 13.97 10.05
C ASP A 36 -14.73 14.05 8.80
N ILE A 37 -14.49 13.20 7.79
CA ILE A 37 -15.36 13.16 6.60
C ILE A 37 -16.81 12.79 6.93
N ARG A 38 -17.04 11.99 8.00
CA ARG A 38 -18.40 11.69 8.49
C ARG A 38 -19.04 12.92 9.10
N TYR A 39 -18.30 13.68 9.92
CA TYR A 39 -18.80 14.95 10.47
C TYR A 39 -19.10 16.00 9.39
N PHE A 40 -18.26 16.11 8.35
CA PHE A 40 -18.55 16.99 7.21
C PHE A 40 -19.85 16.58 6.50
N ARG A 41 -20.10 15.28 6.30
CA ARG A 41 -21.35 14.78 5.69
C ARG A 41 -22.60 15.12 6.48
N GLU A 42 -22.49 15.27 7.80
CA GLU A 42 -23.59 15.60 8.70
C GLU A 42 -23.80 17.12 8.84
N THR A 43 -22.80 17.93 8.47
CA THR A 43 -22.82 19.39 8.67
C THR A 43 -23.82 20.08 7.74
N CYS A 44 -23.77 19.81 6.43
CA CYS A 44 -24.72 20.38 5.48
C CYS A 44 -24.83 19.55 4.19
N LYS A 45 -25.86 19.85 3.39
CA LYS A 45 -26.13 19.16 2.12
C LYS A 45 -25.01 19.34 1.09
N ASP A 46 -24.36 20.50 1.08
CA ASP A 46 -23.28 20.80 0.14
C ASP A 46 -22.06 19.93 0.47
N PHE A 47 -21.60 19.93 1.73
CA PHE A 47 -20.53 19.03 2.17
C PHE A 47 -20.90 17.55 2.05
N HIS A 48 -22.16 17.17 2.26
CA HIS A 48 -22.61 15.80 2.02
C HIS A 48 -22.36 15.37 0.56
N ALA A 49 -22.70 16.23 -0.40
CA ALA A 49 -22.43 15.98 -1.81
C ALA A 49 -20.92 16.00 -2.11
N THR A 50 -20.19 17.00 -1.60
CA THR A 50 -18.73 17.14 -1.78
C THR A 50 -17.96 15.93 -1.25
N CYS A 51 -18.28 15.43 -0.05
CA CYS A 51 -17.68 14.24 0.55
C CYS A 51 -17.96 12.94 -0.20
N SER A 52 -18.85 12.97 -1.18
CA SER A 52 -19.18 11.84 -2.06
C SER A 52 -18.58 12.00 -3.46
N SER A 53 -17.81 13.07 -3.70
CA SER A 53 -17.13 13.30 -4.96
C SER A 53 -16.01 12.29 -5.19
N LYS A 54 -15.80 11.94 -6.46
CA LYS A 54 -14.70 11.06 -6.87
C LYS A 54 -13.33 11.66 -6.51
N ARG A 55 -13.19 12.99 -6.59
CA ARG A 55 -11.94 13.69 -6.26
C ARG A 55 -11.59 13.51 -4.78
N VAL A 56 -12.57 13.70 -3.88
CA VAL A 56 -12.36 13.49 -2.44
C VAL A 56 -11.96 12.05 -2.16
N GLY A 57 -12.70 11.08 -2.71
CA GLY A 57 -12.35 9.65 -2.57
C GLY A 57 -10.93 9.33 -3.05
N LYS A 58 -10.52 9.89 -4.20
CA LYS A 58 -9.21 9.65 -4.82
C LYS A 58 -8.02 10.10 -3.96
N TYR A 59 -8.15 11.25 -3.29
CA TYR A 59 -7.06 11.88 -2.53
C TYR A 59 -7.18 11.72 -1.01
N MET A 60 -8.23 11.05 -0.54
CA MET A 60 -8.44 10.79 0.87
C MET A 60 -7.28 10.01 1.49
N ASN A 61 -6.82 10.43 2.67
CA ASN A 61 -5.94 9.59 3.47
C ASN A 61 -6.77 8.45 4.09
N VAL A 62 -6.40 7.22 3.76
CA VAL A 62 -7.14 6.01 4.12
C VAL A 62 -6.48 5.19 5.22
N GLU A 63 -5.27 5.55 5.66
CA GLU A 63 -4.55 4.80 6.69
C GLU A 63 -5.13 5.10 8.09
N ASP A 64 -6.04 4.26 8.57
CA ASP A 64 -6.60 4.34 9.93
C ASP A 64 -6.68 2.95 10.57
N TRP A 65 -5.59 2.56 11.22
CA TRP A 65 -5.50 1.25 11.87
C TRP A 65 -6.40 1.14 13.09
N ILE A 66 -6.73 2.26 13.76
CA ILE A 66 -7.65 2.25 14.89
C ILE A 66 -9.02 1.79 14.39
N MET A 67 -9.49 2.38 13.29
CA MET A 67 -10.75 1.98 12.67
C MET A 67 -10.69 0.55 12.11
N TYR A 68 -9.58 0.15 11.48
CA TYR A 68 -9.39 -1.23 11.01
C TYR A 68 -9.63 -2.26 12.12
N TRP A 69 -9.17 -1.99 13.36
CA TRP A 69 -9.34 -2.90 14.50
C TRP A 69 -10.71 -2.77 15.20
N GLN A 70 -11.29 -1.56 15.26
CA GLN A 70 -12.56 -1.31 15.95
C GLN A 70 -13.80 -1.66 15.12
N ASP A 71 -13.76 -1.34 13.82
CA ASP A 71 -14.86 -1.52 12.87
C ASP A 71 -14.28 -1.96 11.51
N LYS A 72 -13.80 -3.20 11.48
CA LYS A 72 -13.16 -3.76 10.28
C LYS A 72 -14.08 -3.73 9.06
N GLN A 73 -15.37 -4.06 9.22
CA GLN A 73 -16.32 -4.07 8.11
C GLN A 73 -16.56 -2.66 7.56
N GLY A 74 -16.81 -1.68 8.44
CA GLY A 74 -16.97 -0.29 8.02
C GLY A 74 -15.71 0.28 7.38
N TYR A 75 -14.52 -0.12 7.86
CA TYR A 75 -13.25 0.30 7.30
C TYR A 75 -13.04 -0.26 5.90
N LEU A 76 -13.29 -1.56 5.69
CA LEU A 76 -13.18 -2.17 4.37
C LEU A 76 -14.20 -1.59 3.38
N GLY A 77 -15.43 -1.28 3.83
CA GLY A 77 -16.42 -0.59 3.00
C GLY A 77 -15.96 0.82 2.60
N PHE A 78 -15.31 1.55 3.52
CA PHE A 78 -14.72 2.85 3.22
C PHE A 78 -13.55 2.74 2.23
N LEU A 79 -12.64 1.78 2.41
CA LEU A 79 -11.55 1.52 1.47
C LEU A 79 -12.10 1.21 0.07
N GLN A 80 -13.14 0.37 -0.02
CA GLN A 80 -13.78 0.01 -1.29
C GLN A 80 -14.29 1.25 -2.03
N SER A 81 -15.01 2.14 -1.35
CA SER A 81 -15.50 3.39 -1.94
C SER A 81 -14.36 4.31 -2.41
N CYS A 82 -13.25 4.37 -1.67
CA CYS A 82 -12.07 5.14 -2.10
C CYS A 82 -11.37 4.48 -3.29
N ALA A 83 -11.27 3.15 -3.32
CA ALA A 83 -10.68 2.39 -4.41
C ALA A 83 -11.46 2.53 -5.73
N GLU A 84 -12.80 2.57 -5.67
CA GLU A 84 -13.68 2.90 -6.81
C GLU A 84 -13.44 4.32 -7.35
N SER A 85 -12.93 5.20 -6.49
CA SER A 85 -12.46 6.54 -6.86
C SER A 85 -11.00 6.59 -7.34
N GLU A 86 -10.38 5.43 -7.58
CA GLU A 86 -8.97 5.27 -7.97
C GLU A 86 -7.96 5.70 -6.88
N ASN A 87 -8.34 5.66 -5.60
CA ASN A 87 -7.40 5.92 -4.52
C ASN A 87 -6.33 4.81 -4.46
N VAL A 88 -5.09 5.20 -4.74
CA VAL A 88 -3.94 4.29 -4.85
C VAL A 88 -3.64 3.56 -3.54
N ASN A 89 -3.73 4.26 -2.40
CA ASN A 89 -3.49 3.66 -1.09
C ASN A 89 -4.63 2.71 -0.70
N ALA A 90 -5.87 3.04 -1.06
CA ALA A 90 -7.00 2.15 -0.82
C ALA A 90 -6.90 0.86 -1.63
N LEU A 91 -6.57 0.96 -2.92
CA LEU A 91 -6.28 -0.19 -3.79
C LEU A 91 -5.17 -1.06 -3.18
N PHE A 92 -4.08 -0.44 -2.72
CA PHE A 92 -2.99 -1.16 -2.07
C PHE A 92 -3.44 -1.93 -0.82
N LEU A 93 -4.12 -1.27 0.11
CA LEU A 93 -4.56 -1.88 1.37
C LEU A 93 -5.62 -2.98 1.16
N LEU A 94 -6.55 -2.79 0.23
CA LEU A 94 -7.50 -3.83 -0.18
C LEU A 94 -6.78 -5.02 -0.81
N GLY A 95 -5.76 -4.77 -1.64
CA GLY A 95 -4.94 -5.82 -2.23
C GLY A 95 -4.30 -6.72 -1.16
N LEU A 96 -3.72 -6.12 -0.13
CA LEU A 96 -3.16 -6.87 0.99
C LEU A 96 -4.23 -7.65 1.78
N GLU A 97 -5.37 -7.02 2.06
CA GLU A 97 -6.47 -7.66 2.79
C GLU A 97 -7.03 -8.88 2.05
N GLU A 98 -7.30 -8.72 0.75
CA GLU A 98 -7.83 -9.78 -0.12
C GLU A 98 -6.86 -10.96 -0.19
N MET A 99 -5.55 -10.71 -0.37
CA MET A 99 -4.54 -11.76 -0.44
C MET A 99 -4.34 -12.49 0.90
N PHE A 100 -4.05 -11.74 1.96
CA PHE A 100 -3.50 -12.33 3.19
C PHE A 100 -4.55 -12.68 4.24
N ASN A 101 -5.71 -12.01 4.23
CA ASN A 101 -6.76 -12.22 5.22
C ASN A 101 -7.98 -12.94 4.64
N LEU A 102 -8.38 -12.61 3.41
CA LEU A 102 -9.57 -13.20 2.77
C LEU A 102 -9.25 -14.38 1.84
N ARG A 103 -7.97 -14.65 1.57
CA ARG A 103 -7.46 -15.74 0.70
C ARG A 103 -7.97 -15.66 -0.75
N ARG A 104 -8.25 -14.45 -1.24
CA ARG A 104 -8.68 -14.18 -2.61
C ARG A 104 -7.50 -13.62 -3.40
N PHE A 105 -6.53 -14.50 -3.66
CA PHE A 105 -5.24 -14.12 -4.25
C PHE A 105 -5.37 -13.34 -5.56
N ASP A 106 -6.20 -13.80 -6.49
CA ASP A 106 -6.36 -13.15 -7.80
C ASP A 106 -6.94 -11.73 -7.68
N ILE A 107 -7.95 -11.57 -6.81
CA ILE A 107 -8.58 -10.27 -6.53
C ILE A 107 -7.55 -9.33 -5.91
N GLY A 108 -6.78 -9.81 -4.94
CA GLY A 108 -5.78 -8.99 -4.30
C GLY A 108 -4.62 -8.60 -5.24
N LEU A 109 -4.15 -9.52 -6.09
CA LEU A 109 -3.16 -9.23 -7.13
C LEU A 109 -3.67 -8.20 -8.13
N HIS A 110 -4.96 -8.24 -8.48
CA HIS A 110 -5.58 -7.25 -9.34
C HIS A 110 -5.55 -5.85 -8.73
N HIS A 111 -5.92 -5.70 -7.45
CA HIS A 111 -5.84 -4.42 -6.75
C HIS A 111 -4.40 -3.89 -6.67
N LEU A 112 -3.42 -4.76 -6.34
CA LEU A 112 -2.01 -4.38 -6.32
C LEU A 112 -1.53 -3.97 -7.72
N GLN A 113 -2.00 -4.62 -8.78
CA GLN A 113 -1.70 -4.23 -10.16
C GLN A 113 -2.23 -2.84 -10.50
N LEU A 114 -3.48 -2.53 -10.13
CA LEU A 114 -4.06 -1.21 -10.35
C LEU A 114 -3.25 -0.12 -9.62
N ALA A 115 -2.92 -0.34 -8.35
CA ALA A 115 -2.08 0.59 -7.59
C ALA A 115 -0.66 0.73 -8.20
N ALA A 116 -0.04 -0.37 -8.60
CA ALA A 116 1.27 -0.37 -9.24
C ALA A 116 1.28 0.38 -10.57
N SER A 117 0.22 0.25 -11.38
CA SER A 117 0.07 0.97 -12.65
C SER A 117 -0.06 2.48 -12.48
N GLN A 118 -0.49 2.94 -11.30
CA GLN A 118 -0.54 4.34 -10.91
C GLN A 118 0.74 4.81 -10.18
N GLY A 119 1.81 4.02 -10.20
CA GLY A 119 3.11 4.40 -9.64
C GLY A 119 3.34 3.99 -8.18
N HIS A 120 2.45 3.20 -7.55
CA HIS A 120 2.69 2.73 -6.18
C HIS A 120 3.80 1.68 -6.13
N ILE A 121 5.01 2.11 -5.78
CA ILE A 121 6.23 1.29 -5.78
C ILE A 121 6.09 0.06 -4.90
N LEU A 122 5.53 0.21 -3.68
CA LEU A 122 5.35 -0.91 -2.76
C LEU A 122 4.34 -1.95 -3.29
N SER A 123 3.30 -1.52 -4.01
CA SER A 123 2.38 -2.47 -4.67
C SER A 123 3.09 -3.26 -5.75
N LYS A 124 3.90 -2.58 -6.58
CA LYS A 124 4.69 -3.23 -7.63
C LYS A 124 5.66 -4.25 -7.03
N TYR A 125 6.33 -3.88 -5.96
CA TYR A 125 7.25 -4.75 -5.22
C TYR A 125 6.55 -5.99 -4.65
N ILE A 126 5.47 -5.82 -3.87
CA ILE A 126 4.74 -6.95 -3.27
C ILE A 126 4.12 -7.84 -4.35
N ARG A 127 3.52 -7.26 -5.40
CA ARG A 127 3.00 -8.01 -6.55
C ARG A 127 4.10 -8.81 -7.23
N GLY A 128 5.26 -8.20 -7.46
CA GLY A 128 6.43 -8.86 -8.04
C GLY A 128 6.85 -10.06 -7.21
N LEU A 129 6.99 -9.91 -5.89
CA LEU A 129 7.31 -11.03 -5.00
C LEU A 129 6.22 -12.12 -5.03
N SER A 130 4.94 -11.75 -5.02
CA SER A 130 3.85 -12.73 -5.08
C SER A 130 3.87 -13.56 -6.37
N LEU A 131 4.14 -12.93 -7.51
CA LEU A 131 4.26 -13.59 -8.80
C LEU A 131 5.58 -14.38 -8.94
N PHE A 132 6.63 -13.98 -8.21
CA PHE A 132 7.92 -14.66 -8.27
C PHE A 132 7.87 -16.09 -7.71
N HIS A 133 6.93 -16.35 -6.79
CA HIS A 133 6.73 -17.65 -6.17
C HIS A 133 6.37 -18.74 -7.19
N ASP A 134 5.50 -18.43 -8.16
CA ASP A 134 5.09 -19.37 -9.20
C ASP A 134 6.10 -19.34 -10.37
N GLU A 135 6.51 -20.52 -10.81
CA GLU A 135 7.39 -20.69 -11.96
C GLU A 135 6.80 -20.11 -13.23
N SER A 136 5.49 -20.25 -13.43
CA SER A 136 4.81 -19.79 -14.65
C SER A 136 4.87 -18.26 -14.83
N THR A 137 4.91 -17.53 -13.71
CA THR A 137 4.92 -16.05 -13.69
C THR A 137 6.29 -15.45 -13.34
N ARG A 138 7.30 -16.29 -13.10
CA ARG A 138 8.59 -15.86 -12.53
C ARG A 138 9.36 -14.87 -13.39
N LEU A 139 9.37 -15.05 -14.71
CA LEU A 139 10.06 -14.13 -15.62
C LEU A 139 9.42 -12.74 -15.59
N HIS A 140 8.08 -12.68 -15.70
CA HIS A 140 7.35 -11.42 -15.55
C HIS A 140 7.58 -10.77 -14.18
N ALA A 141 7.64 -11.58 -13.12
CA ALA A 141 7.94 -11.10 -11.79
C ALA A 141 9.34 -10.46 -11.70
N ILE A 142 10.35 -11.05 -12.34
CA ILE A 142 11.71 -10.50 -12.40
C ILE A 142 11.71 -9.12 -13.07
N ASP A 143 10.99 -8.96 -14.18
CA ASP A 143 10.90 -7.67 -14.88
C ASP A 143 10.32 -6.58 -13.96
N LEU A 144 9.20 -6.86 -13.29
CA LEU A 144 8.57 -5.94 -12.34
C LEU A 144 9.49 -5.57 -11.17
N LEU A 145 10.20 -6.56 -10.63
CA LEU A 145 11.07 -6.37 -9.49
C LEU A 145 12.32 -5.56 -9.90
N ASN A 146 12.84 -5.77 -11.10
CA ASN A 146 13.94 -4.99 -11.65
C ASN A 146 13.61 -3.50 -11.75
N GLU A 147 12.38 -3.14 -12.09
CA GLU A 147 11.92 -1.74 -12.11
C GLU A 147 11.95 -1.07 -10.72
N VAL A 148 11.86 -1.83 -9.62
CA VAL A 148 11.88 -1.30 -8.24
C VAL A 148 13.18 -1.63 -7.51
N SER A 149 14.19 -2.11 -8.21
CA SER A 149 15.44 -2.60 -7.61
C SER A 149 16.21 -1.57 -6.78
N ASN A 150 16.06 -0.28 -7.11
CA ASN A 150 16.66 0.81 -6.34
C ASN A 150 15.89 1.14 -5.05
N ASN A 151 14.69 0.58 -4.87
CA ASN A 151 13.81 0.85 -3.73
C ASN A 151 13.62 -0.38 -2.82
N THR A 152 14.27 -1.52 -3.09
CA THR A 152 14.07 -2.78 -2.36
C THR A 152 14.12 -2.63 -0.84
N HIS A 153 15.15 -1.96 -0.30
CA HIS A 153 15.29 -1.72 1.14
C HIS A 153 14.11 -0.89 1.70
N GLN A 154 13.76 0.20 1.02
CA GLN A 154 12.64 1.06 1.43
C GLN A 154 11.32 0.29 1.38
N CYS A 155 11.09 -0.49 0.33
CA CYS A 155 9.90 -1.33 0.19
C CYS A 155 9.82 -2.38 1.29
N ARG A 156 10.93 -3.03 1.63
CA ARG A 156 11.00 -4.00 2.72
C ARG A 156 10.65 -3.35 4.07
N LYS A 157 11.25 -2.20 4.37
CA LYS A 157 10.97 -1.43 5.59
C LYS A 157 9.49 -1.03 5.69
N LEU A 158 8.92 -0.47 4.62
CA LEU A 158 7.51 -0.08 4.57
C LEU A 158 6.57 -1.28 4.70
N ALA A 159 6.88 -2.39 4.00
CA ALA A 159 6.12 -3.64 4.14
C ALA A 159 6.10 -4.13 5.58
N SER A 160 7.25 -4.13 6.26
CA SER A 160 7.35 -4.52 7.67
C SER A 160 6.49 -3.62 8.58
N GLN A 161 6.53 -2.30 8.37
CA GLN A 161 5.72 -1.34 9.13
C GLN A 161 4.20 -1.53 8.91
N ILE A 162 3.78 -1.93 7.72
CA ILE A 162 2.37 -2.19 7.41
C ILE A 162 1.95 -3.55 7.98
N PHE A 163 2.76 -4.58 7.75
CA PHE A 163 2.48 -5.93 8.22
C PHE A 163 2.52 -6.05 9.74
N SER A 164 3.25 -5.20 10.45
CA SER A 164 3.18 -5.12 11.92
C SER A 164 1.84 -4.60 12.43
N LYS A 165 1.03 -3.95 11.59
CA LYS A 165 -0.27 -3.35 11.94
C LYS A 165 -1.46 -4.19 11.48
N MET A 166 -1.22 -5.26 10.70
CA MET A 166 -2.26 -6.17 10.20
C MET A 166 -2.06 -7.60 10.73
N ILE A 167 -3.13 -8.40 10.68
CA ILE A 167 -2.98 -9.85 10.67
C ILE A 167 -2.56 -10.24 9.25
N TRP A 168 -1.62 -11.17 9.15
CA TRP A 168 -1.12 -11.66 7.88
C TRP A 168 -0.80 -13.14 8.01
N GLN A 169 -1.25 -13.92 7.03
CA GLN A 169 -0.91 -15.33 6.96
C GLN A 169 0.53 -15.50 6.51
N LYS A 170 1.11 -16.65 6.87
CA LYS A 170 2.49 -16.97 6.51
C LYS A 170 2.63 -16.94 4.98
N TRP A 171 3.56 -16.13 4.50
CA TRP A 171 3.90 -16.08 3.08
C TRP A 171 4.48 -17.44 2.63
N PRO A 172 4.12 -17.95 1.44
CA PRO A 172 4.59 -19.26 0.99
C PRO A 172 6.11 -19.29 0.85
N SER A 173 6.73 -20.38 1.28
CA SER A 173 8.16 -20.59 1.05
C SER A 173 8.44 -20.72 -0.44
N LEU A 174 9.49 -20.07 -0.92
CA LEU A 174 9.91 -20.22 -2.31
C LEU A 174 10.29 -21.67 -2.60
N PRO A 175 9.87 -22.25 -3.74
CA PRO A 175 10.43 -23.50 -4.23
C PRO A 175 11.96 -23.41 -4.31
N PHE A 176 12.65 -24.54 -4.12
CA PHE A 176 14.11 -24.55 -4.18
C PHE A 176 14.60 -24.15 -5.58
N ILE A 177 15.28 -23.01 -5.67
CA ILE A 177 15.98 -22.57 -6.88
C ILE A 177 17.44 -22.96 -6.73
N ARG A 178 17.89 -23.88 -7.59
CA ARG A 178 19.29 -24.33 -7.62
C ARG A 178 20.16 -23.26 -8.26
N CYS A 179 21.29 -22.94 -7.64
CA CYS A 179 22.34 -22.11 -8.21
C CYS A 179 23.67 -22.87 -8.06
N GLU A 180 24.41 -23.01 -9.15
CA GLU A 180 25.69 -23.74 -9.18
C GLU A 180 26.90 -22.83 -8.99
N ASP A 181 26.70 -21.50 -9.07
CA ASP A 181 27.75 -20.52 -8.86
C ASP A 181 28.03 -20.35 -7.35
N LEU A 182 29.19 -20.85 -6.91
CA LEU A 182 29.67 -20.77 -5.53
C LEU A 182 29.92 -19.33 -5.06
N SER A 183 30.10 -18.39 -5.99
CA SER A 183 30.24 -16.96 -5.69
C SER A 183 28.90 -16.21 -5.67
N CYS A 184 27.79 -16.88 -6.00
CA CYS A 184 26.48 -16.26 -5.97
C CYS A 184 25.95 -16.13 -4.53
N GLY A 185 25.55 -14.92 -4.15
CA GLY A 185 25.09 -14.57 -2.82
C GLY A 185 26.20 -14.18 -1.83
N THR A 186 27.47 -14.24 -2.23
CA THR A 186 28.59 -13.78 -1.39
C THR A 186 28.60 -12.26 -1.26
N SER A 187 29.17 -11.75 -0.17
CA SER A 187 29.40 -10.31 0.00
C SER A 187 30.37 -9.80 -1.07
N ALA A 188 29.99 -8.69 -1.71
CA ALA A 188 30.78 -8.03 -2.76
C ALA A 188 31.89 -7.11 -2.21
N LEU A 189 31.91 -6.89 -0.89
CA LEU A 189 33.00 -6.20 -0.20
C LEU A 189 33.93 -7.26 0.41
N GLU A 190 35.22 -7.20 0.06
CA GLU A 190 36.30 -8.00 0.67
C GLU A 190 36.74 -7.45 2.04
N GLU A 191 36.18 -6.32 2.50
CA GLU A 191 36.52 -5.74 3.78
C GLU A 191 35.44 -6.01 4.83
N ASP A 192 35.88 -6.77 5.82
CA ASP A 192 35.23 -7.32 7.00
C ASP A 192 34.64 -6.23 7.93
N ASN A 193 33.71 -5.42 7.42
CA ASN A 193 32.90 -4.54 8.27
C ASN A 193 31.80 -5.37 8.91
N GLN A 194 32.18 -6.14 9.95
CA GLN A 194 31.29 -6.94 10.82
C GLN A 194 30.15 -6.15 11.49
N TRP A 195 30.08 -4.84 11.26
CA TRP A 195 29.09 -3.91 11.80
C TRP A 195 27.98 -3.54 10.82
N LEU A 196 28.01 -4.02 9.57
CA LEU A 196 26.94 -3.78 8.61
C LEU A 196 25.77 -4.73 8.90
N HIS A 197 24.58 -4.18 9.12
CA HIS A 197 23.36 -4.97 9.12
C HIS A 197 23.22 -5.71 7.78
N GLU A 198 22.61 -6.90 7.78
CA GLU A 198 22.47 -7.77 6.59
C GLU A 198 21.85 -7.05 5.37
N GLU A 199 21.08 -5.98 5.61
CA GLU A 199 20.45 -5.14 4.59
C GLU A 199 21.41 -4.15 3.91
N GLN A 200 22.60 -3.92 4.47
CA GLN A 200 23.64 -3.01 3.97
C GLN A 200 24.77 -3.76 3.24
N VAL A 201 24.80 -5.09 3.36
CA VAL A 201 25.79 -5.93 2.67
C VAL A 201 25.44 -6.00 1.19
N LYS A 202 26.22 -5.33 0.35
CA LYS A 202 26.15 -5.55 -1.11
C LYS A 202 26.56 -6.98 -1.39
N ARG A 203 25.67 -7.76 -2.02
CA ARG A 203 25.92 -9.14 -2.42
C ARG A 203 26.07 -9.23 -3.94
N ARG A 204 26.95 -10.12 -4.39
CA ARG A 204 27.08 -10.47 -5.81
C ARG A 204 26.06 -11.55 -6.15
N PHE A 205 25.36 -11.41 -7.26
CA PHE A 205 24.45 -12.45 -7.78
C PHE A 205 24.83 -12.78 -9.22
N CYS A 206 24.76 -14.05 -9.59
CA CYS A 206 25.07 -14.51 -10.95
C CYS A 206 23.93 -14.22 -11.96
N SER A 207 22.73 -13.92 -11.46
CA SER A 207 21.55 -13.61 -12.26
C SER A 207 20.50 -12.84 -11.45
N ASP A 208 19.57 -12.17 -12.14
CA ASP A 208 18.40 -11.56 -11.49
C ASP A 208 17.52 -12.59 -10.79
N LEU A 209 17.43 -13.82 -11.34
CA LEU A 209 16.74 -14.93 -10.69
C LEU A 209 17.31 -15.17 -9.28
N CYS A 210 18.63 -15.25 -9.14
CA CYS A 210 19.28 -15.47 -7.84
C CYS A 210 19.14 -14.26 -6.90
N LYS A 211 19.24 -13.04 -7.44
CA LYS A 211 19.01 -11.80 -6.69
C LYS A 211 17.60 -11.78 -6.08
N TRP A 212 16.57 -12.02 -6.89
CA TRP A 212 15.18 -12.00 -6.43
C TRP A 212 14.81 -13.21 -5.60
N ALA A 213 15.44 -14.37 -5.81
CA ALA A 213 15.32 -15.51 -4.90
C ALA A 213 15.88 -15.21 -3.51
N HIS A 214 17.00 -14.48 -3.43
CA HIS A 214 17.54 -14.00 -2.18
C HIS A 214 16.61 -12.97 -1.53
N GLU A 215 16.15 -11.96 -2.28
CA GLU A 215 15.22 -10.95 -1.75
C GLU A 215 13.93 -11.59 -1.24
N TYR A 216 13.35 -12.52 -1.98
CA TYR A 216 12.14 -13.23 -1.56
C TYR A 216 12.37 -13.95 -0.22
N LYS A 217 13.51 -14.64 -0.06
CA LYS A 217 13.86 -15.29 1.21
C LYS A 217 13.99 -14.27 2.34
N MET A 218 14.69 -13.15 2.11
CA MET A 218 14.81 -12.07 3.08
C MET A 218 13.43 -11.51 3.48
N PHE A 219 12.57 -11.26 2.50
CA PHE A 219 11.23 -10.73 2.70
C PHE A 219 10.34 -11.67 3.52
N VAL A 220 10.31 -12.96 3.17
CA VAL A 220 9.50 -13.96 3.91
C VAL A 220 10.04 -14.21 5.31
N ASN A 221 11.36 -14.07 5.50
CA ASN A 221 12.01 -14.21 6.79
C ASN A 221 11.97 -12.94 7.65
N MET A 222 11.27 -11.87 7.23
CA MET A 222 11.18 -10.61 8.00
C MET A 222 10.65 -10.71 9.44
N ARG A 223 10.28 -11.91 9.93
CA ARG A 223 10.19 -12.21 11.36
C ARG A 223 11.50 -11.96 12.14
N TYR A 224 12.63 -11.70 11.48
CA TYR A 224 13.89 -11.32 12.15
C TYR A 224 14.03 -9.83 12.51
N LEU A 225 13.05 -8.96 12.23
CA LEU A 225 13.12 -7.53 12.59
C LEU A 225 11.96 -7.05 13.49
N SER A 226 11.31 -7.97 14.19
CA SER A 226 10.49 -7.67 15.36
C SER A 226 11.28 -7.98 16.64
N VAL A 227 12.40 -7.29 16.84
CA VAL A 227 13.00 -7.08 18.17
C VAL A 227 13.50 -5.64 18.20
N CYS A 228 13.05 -4.93 19.23
CA CYS A 228 13.32 -3.53 19.56
C CYS A 228 14.80 -3.14 19.51
#